data_AF-A0ABC8DAV2-F1
#
_entry.id   AF-A0ABC8DAV2-F1
#
_cell.length_a   1.000
_cell.length_b   1.000
_cell.length_c   1.000
_cell.angle_alpha   90.00
_cell.angle_beta   90.00
_cell.angle_gamma   90.00
#
_symmetry.space_group_name_H-M   'P 1'
#
loop_
_entity.id
_entity.type
_entity.pdbx_description
1 polymer ?
#
loop_
_entity_poly.entity_id
_entity_poly.type
_entity_poly.pdbx_seq_one_letter_code
_entity_poly.pdbx_strand_id
1 'polypeptide(L)'
;MLNGNKGFSTIETLSAMAIWLFLMTSIIPVWTGMLTDGLKIEDRQEAYQLLQKHISTYMMTGKKPPSPGVKWKEDGEYYKVCTADRSEKEMCLSILKTDWLYAS
;
A
#
# COMPACT_ATOMS: atom_id res chain seq x y z
N MET A 1 -19.92 57.60 -26.70
CA MET A 1 -19.95 56.14 -26.45
C MET A 1 -18.52 55.65 -26.55
N LEU A 2 -17.79 55.54 -25.43
CA LEU A 2 -16.49 54.87 -25.44
C LEU A 2 -16.74 53.36 -25.43
N ASN A 3 -16.53 52.72 -26.57
CA ASN A 3 -16.39 51.27 -26.67
C ASN A 3 -15.14 50.87 -25.84
N GLY A 4 -15.36 50.53 -24.58
CA GLY A 4 -14.33 49.96 -23.72
C GLY A 4 -14.09 48.51 -24.08
N ASN A 5 -13.15 48.26 -25.01
CA ASN A 5 -12.52 46.94 -25.09
C ASN A 5 -11.90 46.66 -23.72
N LYS A 6 -12.59 45.86 -22.89
CA LYS A 6 -12.08 45.31 -21.64
C LYS A 6 -11.05 44.23 -21.97
N GLY A 7 -9.90 44.66 -22.50
CA GLY A 7 -8.71 43.83 -22.51
C GLY A 7 -8.36 43.48 -21.08
N PHE A 8 -8.04 42.20 -20.84
CA PHE A 8 -7.66 41.69 -19.52
C PHE A 8 -6.50 42.55 -18.97
N SER A 9 -6.70 43.16 -17.80
CA SER A 9 -5.67 44.00 -17.20
C SER A 9 -4.47 43.14 -16.82
N THR A 10 -3.24 43.65 -16.98
CA THR A 10 -2.01 42.94 -16.58
C THR A 10 -2.01 42.55 -15.10
N ILE A 11 -2.73 43.29 -14.26
CA ILE A 11 -2.89 42.98 -12.83
C ILE A 11 -3.86 41.79 -12.64
N GLU A 12 -4.90 41.72 -13.45
CA GLU A 12 -5.86 40.60 -13.42
C GLU A 12 -5.17 39.32 -13.90
N THR A 13 -4.33 39.37 -14.94
CA THR A 13 -3.58 38.18 -15.40
C THR A 13 -2.57 37.72 -14.36
N LEU A 14 -1.82 38.64 -13.75
CA LEU A 14 -0.84 38.32 -12.72
C LEU A 14 -1.49 37.74 -11.46
N SER A 15 -2.62 38.30 -11.03
CA SER A 15 -3.36 37.77 -9.87
C SER A 15 -3.97 36.41 -10.16
N ALA A 16 -4.55 36.20 -11.35
CA ALA A 16 -5.05 34.89 -11.77
C ALA A 16 -3.93 33.84 -11.83
N MET A 17 -2.76 34.18 -12.36
CA MET A 17 -1.59 33.29 -12.37
C MET A 17 -1.10 32.97 -10.96
N ALA A 18 -1.04 33.95 -10.05
CA ALA A 18 -0.63 33.73 -8.67
C ALA A 18 -1.59 32.79 -7.92
N ILE A 19 -2.90 32.99 -8.10
CA ILE A 19 -3.93 32.11 -7.53
C ILE A 19 -3.81 30.71 -8.12
N TRP A 20 -3.62 30.60 -9.43
CA TRP A 20 -3.44 29.32 -10.11
C TRP A 20 -2.22 28.56 -9.58
N LEU A 21 -1.08 29.23 -9.43
CA LEU A 21 0.13 28.64 -8.87
C LEU A 21 -0.08 28.19 -7.42
N PHE A 22 -0.74 28.99 -6.59
CA PHE A 22 -1.06 28.63 -5.21
C PHE A 22 -1.93 27.36 -5.14
N LEU A 23 -2.96 27.27 -5.99
CA LEU A 23 -3.81 26.08 -6.09
C LEU A 23 -3.00 24.86 -6.55
N MET A 24 -2.15 24.99 -7.57
CA MET A 24 -1.34 23.87 -8.05
C MET A 24 -0.34 23.41 -6.99
N THR A 25 0.32 24.34 -6.30
CA THR A 25 1.30 24.00 -5.24
C THR A 25 0.67 23.32 -4.02
N SER A 26 -0.63 23.50 -3.78
CA SER A 26 -1.34 22.83 -2.68
C SER A 26 -1.95 21.49 -3.11
N ILE A 27 -2.52 21.41 -4.31
CA ILE A 27 -3.20 20.20 -4.81
C ILE A 27 -2.21 19.10 -5.20
N ILE A 28 -1.11 19.45 -5.87
CA ILE A 28 -0.11 18.47 -6.35
C ILE A 28 0.45 17.62 -5.19
N PRO A 29 0.99 18.18 -4.09
CA PRO A 29 1.57 17.36 -3.03
C PRO A 29 0.54 16.43 -2.37
N VAL A 30 -0.69 16.91 -2.17
CA VAL A 30 -1.79 16.09 -1.62
C VAL A 30 -2.11 14.92 -2.54
N TRP A 31 -2.25 15.18 -3.85
CA TRP A 31 -2.52 14.13 -4.83
C TRP A 31 -1.38 13.11 -4.90
N THR A 32 -0.13 13.57 -4.89
CA THR A 32 1.04 12.67 -4.89
C THR A 32 1.13 11.83 -3.62
N GLY A 33 0.76 12.40 -2.47
CA GLY A 33 0.66 11.67 -1.20
C GLY A 33 -0.38 10.55 -1.28
N MET A 34 -1.57 10.86 -1.78
CA MET A 34 -2.65 9.87 -1.93
C MET A 34 -2.28 8.73 -2.88
N LEU A 35 -1.63 9.01 -4.02
CA LEU A 35 -1.17 7.97 -4.95
C LEU A 35 -0.11 7.07 -4.30
N THR A 36 0.82 7.66 -3.56
CA THR A 36 1.87 6.92 -2.87
C THR A 36 1.30 6.02 -1.77
N ASP A 37 0.31 6.52 -1.03
CA ASP A 37 -0.37 5.72 -0.01
C ASP A 37 -1.22 4.61 -0.63
N GLY A 38 -1.85 4.86 -1.78
CA GLY A 38 -2.57 3.83 -2.55
C GLY A 38 -1.67 2.67 -2.97
N LEU A 39 -0.49 2.97 -3.53
CA LEU A 39 0.49 1.95 -3.92
C LEU A 39 0.98 1.13 -2.73
N LYS A 40 1.25 1.78 -1.59
CA LYS A 40 1.65 1.08 -0.35
C LYS A 40 0.55 0.15 0.17
N ILE A 41 -0.72 0.56 0.06
CA ILE A 41 -1.85 -0.27 0.49
C ILE A 41 -1.99 -1.49 -0.43
N GLU A 42 -1.85 -1.29 -1.74
CA GLU A 42 -1.94 -2.37 -2.73
C GLU A 42 -0.83 -3.41 -2.55
N ASP A 43 0.44 -2.98 -2.47
CA ASP A 43 1.58 -3.88 -2.23
C ASP A 43 1.39 -4.67 -0.92
N ARG A 44 0.91 -4.01 0.13
CA ARG A 44 0.62 -4.65 1.42
C ARG A 44 -0.50 -5.68 1.30
N GLN A 45 -1.53 -5.37 0.52
CA GLN A 45 -2.66 -6.27 0.29
C GLN A 45 -2.22 -7.52 -0.49
N GLU A 46 -1.36 -7.37 -1.49
CA GLU A 46 -0.76 -8.52 -2.21
C GLU A 46 0.04 -9.41 -1.25
N ALA A 47 0.86 -8.81 -0.38
CA ALA A 47 1.62 -9.54 0.64
C ALA A 47 0.71 -10.29 1.62
N TYR A 48 -0.39 -9.67 2.06
CA TYR A 48 -1.41 -10.32 2.90
C TYR A 48 -2.08 -11.49 2.19
N GLN A 49 -2.47 -11.33 0.93
CA GLN A 49 -3.12 -12.39 0.15
C GLN A 49 -2.19 -13.60 -0.04
N LEU A 50 -0.91 -13.34 -0.32
CA LEU A 50 0.12 -14.38 -0.42
C LEU A 50 0.26 -15.15 0.90
N LEU A 51 0.45 -14.43 2.01
CA LEU A 51 0.56 -15.03 3.35
C LEU A 51 -0.69 -15.84 3.70
N GLN A 52 -1.88 -15.28 3.47
CA GLN A 52 -3.15 -15.90 3.79
C GLN A 52 -3.36 -17.20 3.01
N LYS A 53 -2.95 -17.24 1.73
CA LYS A 53 -3.03 -18.45 0.91
C LYS A 53 -2.13 -19.57 1.44
N HIS A 54 -0.93 -19.22 1.90
CA HIS A 54 0.00 -20.18 2.49
C HIS A 54 -0.46 -20.67 3.87
N ILE A 55 -0.96 -19.76 4.68
CA ILE A 55 -1.55 -20.05 5.99
C ILE A 55 -2.78 -20.93 5.83
N SER A 56 -3.71 -20.62 4.93
CA SER A 56 -4.92 -21.43 4.73
C SER A 56 -4.58 -22.84 4.24
N THR A 57 -3.59 -22.96 3.34
CA THR A 57 -3.10 -24.26 2.88
C THR A 57 -2.52 -25.08 4.04
N TYR A 58 -1.71 -24.44 4.89
CA TYR A 58 -1.19 -25.08 6.11
C TYR A 58 -2.32 -25.48 7.06
N MET A 59 -3.28 -24.58 7.29
CA MET A 59 -4.43 -24.84 8.13
C MET A 59 -5.32 -25.96 7.61
N MET A 60 -5.37 -26.26 6.30
CA MET A 60 -6.22 -27.31 5.72
C MET A 60 -5.50 -28.66 5.57
N THR A 61 -4.18 -28.65 5.40
CA THR A 61 -3.40 -29.85 5.03
C THR A 61 -2.42 -30.28 6.11
N GLY A 62 -2.16 -29.44 7.11
CA GLY A 62 -1.10 -29.62 8.10
C GLY A 62 0.33 -29.51 7.52
N LYS A 63 0.48 -29.28 6.22
CA LYS A 63 1.78 -29.24 5.54
C LYS A 63 2.18 -27.81 5.23
N LYS A 64 3.47 -27.49 5.43
CA LYS A 64 4.06 -26.18 5.10
C LYS A 64 4.38 -26.16 3.60
N PRO A 65 3.60 -25.46 2.76
CA PRO A 65 3.91 -25.39 1.33
C PRO A 65 5.26 -24.67 1.11
N PRO A 66 6.18 -25.25 0.32
CA PRO A 66 7.40 -24.55 -0.08
C PRO A 66 7.00 -23.41 -1.02
N SER A 67 7.38 -22.17 -0.67
CA SER A 67 7.05 -21.00 -1.49
C SER A 67 8.23 -20.04 -1.57
N PRO A 68 8.61 -19.62 -2.78
CA PRO A 68 9.63 -18.59 -2.95
C PRO A 68 9.12 -17.27 -2.37
N GLY A 69 9.85 -16.74 -1.39
CA GLY A 69 9.55 -15.45 -0.76
C GLY A 69 8.81 -15.53 0.59
N VAL A 70 8.31 -16.70 1.00
CA VAL A 70 7.65 -16.89 2.29
C VAL A 70 8.53 -17.71 3.24
N LYS A 71 8.90 -17.12 4.38
CA LYS A 71 9.71 -17.76 5.42
C LYS A 71 8.84 -18.17 6.60
N TRP A 72 8.92 -19.43 6.99
CA TRP A 72 8.29 -19.97 8.19
C TRP A 72 9.35 -20.01 9.31
N LYS A 73 9.04 -19.38 10.45
CA LYS A 73 9.86 -19.40 11.67
C LYS A 73 9.04 -20.01 12.80
N GLU A 74 9.67 -20.82 13.63
CA GLU A 74 9.04 -21.35 14.84
C GLU A 74 9.20 -20.38 16.00
N ASP A 75 8.10 -20.11 16.70
CA ASP A 75 8.02 -19.19 17.82
C ASP A 75 7.18 -19.84 18.93
N GLY A 76 7.77 -20.83 19.61
CA GLY A 76 7.09 -21.61 20.64
C GLY A 76 5.91 -22.42 20.09
N GLU A 77 4.70 -22.08 20.56
CA GLU A 77 3.43 -22.69 20.13
C GLU A 77 2.88 -22.10 18.82
N TYR A 78 3.58 -21.13 18.24
CA TYR A 78 3.17 -20.44 17.02
C TYR A 78 4.20 -20.66 15.89
N TYR A 79 3.73 -20.57 14.64
CA TYR A 79 4.55 -20.29 13.47
C TYR A 79 4.44 -18.81 13.11
N LYS A 80 5.58 -18.15 12.91
CA LYS A 80 5.67 -16.83 12.33
C LYS A 80 5.98 -16.97 10.84
N VAL A 81 5.05 -16.51 10.01
CA VAL A 81 5.13 -16.56 8.54
C VAL A 81 5.44 -15.16 8.04
N CYS A 82 6.59 -14.97 7.40
CA CYS A 82 7.06 -13.67 6.93
C CYS A 82 7.20 -13.65 5.41
N THR A 83 6.85 -12.53 4.79
CA THR A 83 7.16 -12.23 3.38
C THR A 83 7.89 -10.90 3.29
N ALA A 84 8.75 -10.76 2.28
CA ALA A 84 9.32 -9.46 1.95
C ALA A 84 8.22 -8.57 1.35
N ASP A 85 7.99 -7.42 1.96
CA ASP A 85 7.19 -6.34 1.38
C ASP A 85 8.11 -5.50 0.47
N ARG A 86 7.58 -4.97 -0.64
CA ARG A 86 8.36 -4.08 -1.53
C ARG A 86 8.78 -2.79 -0.83
N SER A 87 8.09 -2.39 0.24
CA SER A 87 8.36 -1.20 1.06
C SER A 87 9.39 -1.46 2.19
N GLU A 88 10.38 -2.32 1.94
CA GLU A 88 11.55 -2.65 2.78
C GLU A 88 11.28 -3.26 4.17
N LYS A 89 10.03 -3.35 4.64
CA LYS A 89 9.68 -3.97 5.94
C LYS A 89 9.13 -5.38 5.75
N GLU A 90 9.82 -6.38 6.27
CA GLU A 90 9.30 -7.75 6.33
C GLU A 90 7.93 -7.77 7.04
N MET A 91 6.89 -8.25 6.37
CA MET A 91 5.57 -8.40 6.97
C MET A 91 5.39 -9.83 7.47
N CYS A 92 5.10 -9.96 8.77
CA CYS A 92 5.00 -11.25 9.42
C CYS A 92 3.61 -11.43 10.07
N LEU A 93 3.07 -12.64 9.95
CA LEU A 93 1.86 -13.08 10.65
C LEU A 93 2.18 -14.27 11.54
N SER A 94 1.64 -14.26 12.75
CA SER A 94 1.74 -15.37 13.71
C SER A 94 0.48 -16.21 13.66
N ILE A 95 0.64 -17.52 13.49
CA ILE A 95 -0.42 -18.52 13.48
C ILE A 95 -0.11 -19.63 14.49
N LEU A 96 -1.12 -20.13 15.20
CA LEU A 96 -0.97 -21.26 16.11
C LEU A 96 -0.55 -22.53 15.36
N LYS A 97 0.36 -23.33 15.93
CA LYS A 97 0.69 -24.64 15.37
C LYS A 97 -0.55 -25.54 15.36
N THR A 98 -0.94 -25.99 14.18
CA THR A 98 -2.08 -26.91 13.96
C THR A 98 -1.61 -28.28 13.49
N ASP A 99 -0.33 -28.62 13.69
CA ASP A 99 0.22 -29.93 13.30
C ASP A 99 -0.50 -31.08 14.03
N TRP A 100 -1.07 -30.81 15.21
CA TRP A 100 -1.87 -31.76 15.98
C TRP A 100 -3.28 -32.01 15.44
N LEU A 101 -3.82 -31.11 14.61
CA LEU A 101 -5.18 -31.22 14.05
C LEU A 101 -5.28 -32.23 12.92
N TYR A 102 -4.15 -32.51 12.26
CA TYR A 102 -4.07 -33.40 11.12
C TYR A 102 -3.34 -34.66 11.54
N ALA A 103 -4.10 -35.73 11.79
CA ALA A 103 -3.51 -37.05 12.01
C ALA A 103 -2.71 -37.44 10.77
N SER A 104 -1.46 -37.85 11.01
CA SER A 104 -0.40 -38.03 10.02
C SER A 104 -0.75 -38.94 8.84
#